data_AF-A0A5J4V2J7-F1
#
_entry.id   AF-A0A5J4V2J7-F1
#
_cell.length_a   1.000
_cell.length_b   1.000
_cell.length_c   1.000
_cell.angle_alpha   90.00
_cell.angle_beta   90.00
_cell.angle_gamma   90.00
#
_symmetry.space_group_name_H-M   'P 1'
#
loop_
_entity.id
_entity.type
_entity.pdbx_description
1 polymer ?
#
loop_
_entity_poly.entity_id
_entity_poly.type
_entity_poly.pdbx_seq_one_letter_code
_entity_poly.pdbx_strand_id
1 'polypeptide(L)'
;MQNEQNQTKLGKYLKSHDAQVVKPADLPKILPWVHIAIGNLKRLLLDTHHQLKKEYLQYYLNEFCYKFNRRYFGEKLFDRLVTVAVTYPTDFKSKIYNRTVNMIRFLQFSDIHFLFCEDTEDEYAQMRIRFIEDLENVKKQLGVVDYVLICGDIACKGQKNEFNKAKIFIESVSKALEVDGNRPNIFLVPGNHDIDRQSYKATRDLLRPSLLDKKNDEFLQAIKHTEPDTLKILYAPLLAYNEFAQPYSIDEVSETIMIGDIDEHYFDGKNYYWKFCLGKESNYTVNLYGLNSTLTCDGKEAAKKDLKEGNHLTFLPKPAYNIQTYSNEINISMMHHPLDWLKDENHA
;
A
#
# COMPACT_ATOMS: atom_id res chain seq x y z
N MET A 1 -4.89 34.16 -14.13
CA MET A 1 -4.64 34.42 -15.57
C MET A 1 -3.14 34.38 -15.79
N GLN A 2 -2.63 33.22 -16.19
CA GLN A 2 -1.42 33.16 -17.02
C GLN A 2 -1.90 33.30 -18.47
N ASN A 3 -1.23 34.20 -19.18
CA ASN A 3 -1.48 34.54 -20.57
C ASN A 3 -1.62 33.30 -21.47
N GLU A 4 -2.47 33.43 -22.48
CA GLU A 4 -2.58 32.56 -23.66
C GLU A 4 -1.30 32.58 -24.54
N GLN A 5 -0.12 32.41 -23.96
CA GLN A 5 1.17 32.44 -24.68
C GLN A 5 2.06 31.21 -24.46
N ASN A 6 1.55 30.09 -23.96
CA ASN A 6 2.35 28.87 -23.76
C ASN A 6 1.83 27.63 -24.51
N GLN A 7 1.46 27.77 -25.79
CA GLN A 7 1.49 26.64 -26.74
C GLN A 7 2.87 26.45 -27.41
N THR A 8 3.92 27.07 -26.88
CA THR A 8 5.25 27.10 -27.51
C THR A 8 6.16 25.91 -27.18
N LYS A 9 5.68 24.86 -26.48
CA LYS A 9 6.51 23.68 -26.13
C LYS A 9 5.84 22.30 -26.32
N LEU A 10 4.78 22.19 -27.11
CA LEU A 10 4.17 20.89 -27.44
C LEU A 10 5.09 19.96 -28.24
N GLY A 11 6.04 20.52 -29.01
CA GLY A 11 7.03 19.75 -29.77
C GLY A 11 8.01 18.91 -28.92
N LYS A 12 8.09 19.13 -27.60
CA LYS A 12 8.86 18.26 -26.69
C LYS A 12 8.10 16.99 -26.28
N TYR A 13 6.78 16.96 -26.46
CA TYR A 13 5.90 15.89 -25.94
C TYR A 13 5.12 15.15 -27.04
N LEU A 14 5.17 15.63 -28.28
CA LEU A 14 4.46 15.05 -29.43
C LEU A 14 5.43 14.89 -30.61
N LYS A 15 5.42 13.73 -31.27
CA LYS A 15 6.24 13.45 -32.47
C LYS A 15 5.93 14.39 -33.64
N SER A 16 4.69 14.89 -33.73
CA SER A 16 4.25 15.88 -34.74
C SER A 16 2.99 16.60 -34.24
N HIS A 17 2.82 17.86 -34.61
CA HIS A 17 1.56 18.60 -34.41
C HIS A 17 1.23 19.37 -35.70
N ASP A 18 -0.04 19.36 -36.10
CA ASP A 18 -0.54 20.11 -37.25
C ASP A 18 -1.32 21.34 -36.74
N ALA A 19 -0.73 22.52 -36.90
CA ALA A 19 -1.33 23.77 -36.44
C ALA A 19 -2.21 24.34 -37.56
N GLN A 20 -3.50 24.51 -37.26
CA GLN A 20 -4.47 25.05 -38.23
C GLN A 20 -5.02 26.40 -37.75
N VAL A 21 -5.04 27.39 -38.64
CA VAL A 21 -5.70 28.68 -38.38
C VAL A 21 -7.16 28.55 -38.78
N VAL A 22 -8.05 28.56 -37.79
CA VAL A 22 -9.49 28.32 -37.95
C VAL A 22 -10.26 29.63 -37.72
N LYS A 23 -11.26 29.91 -38.55
CA LYS A 23 -12.16 31.05 -38.35
C LYS A 23 -13.06 30.82 -37.12
N PRO A 24 -13.39 31.84 -36.31
CA PRO A 24 -14.24 31.68 -35.12
C PRO A 24 -15.57 30.94 -35.34
N ALA A 25 -16.19 31.14 -36.51
CA ALA A 25 -17.45 30.51 -36.89
C ALA A 25 -17.34 28.98 -37.10
N ASP A 26 -16.14 28.47 -37.40
CA ASP A 26 -15.91 27.06 -37.70
C ASP A 26 -15.38 26.26 -36.50
N LEU A 27 -14.99 26.94 -35.40
CA LEU A 27 -14.53 26.31 -34.16
C LEU A 27 -15.49 25.23 -33.60
N PRO A 28 -16.83 25.44 -33.58
CA PRO A 28 -17.76 24.41 -33.10
C PRO A 28 -17.75 23.14 -33.97
N LYS A 29 -17.34 23.23 -35.24
CA LYS A 29 -17.24 22.09 -36.16
C LYS A 29 -15.91 21.36 -36.01
N ILE A 30 -14.81 22.10 -35.81
CA ILE A 30 -13.46 21.54 -35.76
C ILE A 30 -13.11 20.99 -34.36
N LEU A 31 -13.57 21.65 -33.30
CA LEU A 31 -13.35 21.22 -31.90
C LEU A 31 -14.67 21.19 -31.12
N PRO A 32 -15.63 20.34 -31.51
CA PRO A 32 -16.98 20.34 -30.95
C PRO A 32 -16.99 20.15 -29.43
N TRP A 33 -16.20 19.20 -28.92
CA TRP A 33 -16.14 18.90 -27.50
C TRP A 33 -15.51 20.01 -26.65
N VAL A 34 -14.49 20.69 -27.18
CA VAL A 34 -13.85 21.82 -26.51
C VAL A 34 -14.81 23.00 -26.46
N HIS A 35 -15.50 23.29 -27.57
CA HIS A 35 -16.50 24.34 -27.62
C HIS A 35 -17.65 24.10 -26.62
N ILE A 36 -18.15 22.86 -26.54
CA ILE A 36 -19.17 22.45 -25.58
C ILE A 36 -18.67 22.58 -24.14
N ALA A 37 -17.44 22.12 -23.84
CA ALA A 37 -16.87 22.21 -22.50
C ALA A 37 -16.72 23.67 -22.04
N ILE A 38 -16.20 24.55 -22.91
CA ILE A 38 -16.08 25.99 -22.62
C ILE A 38 -17.46 26.62 -22.41
N GLY A 39 -18.45 26.27 -23.24
CA GLY A 39 -19.83 26.74 -23.09
C GLY A 39 -20.42 26.36 -21.72
N ASN A 40 -20.24 25.10 -21.31
CA ASN A 40 -20.70 24.61 -20.01
C ASN A 40 -19.97 25.26 -18.84
N LEU A 41 -18.65 25.51 -18.97
CA LEU A 41 -17.88 26.24 -17.97
C LEU A 41 -18.43 27.66 -17.80
N LYS A 42 -18.62 28.41 -18.89
CA LYS A 42 -19.18 29.77 -18.83
C LYS A 42 -20.54 29.78 -18.14
N ARG A 43 -21.42 28.82 -18.48
CA ARG A 43 -22.75 28.72 -17.87
C ARG A 43 -22.66 28.43 -16.37
N LEU A 44 -21.86 27.45 -15.96
CA LEU A 44 -21.65 27.15 -14.54
C LEU A 44 -21.16 28.38 -13.76
N LEU A 45 -20.19 29.11 -14.32
CA LEU A 45 -19.62 30.28 -13.68
C LEU A 45 -20.63 31.42 -13.52
N LEU A 46 -21.47 31.66 -14.54
CA LEU A 46 -22.50 32.69 -14.50
C LEU A 46 -23.67 32.33 -13.56
N ASP A 47 -24.06 31.06 -13.53
CA ASP A 47 -25.23 30.62 -12.75
C ASP A 47 -24.91 30.49 -11.25
N THR A 48 -23.68 30.11 -10.90
CA THR A 48 -23.30 29.79 -9.51
C THR A 48 -22.67 30.96 -8.77
N HIS A 49 -21.92 31.83 -9.47
CA HIS A 49 -21.05 32.83 -8.82
C HIS A 49 -21.50 34.25 -9.15
N HIS A 50 -21.85 35.03 -8.12
CA HIS A 50 -22.29 36.42 -8.28
C HIS A 50 -21.17 37.34 -8.84
N GLN A 51 -19.91 37.10 -8.47
CA GLN A 51 -18.75 37.84 -8.96
C GLN A 51 -17.51 36.95 -9.07
N LEU A 52 -16.93 36.87 -10.25
CA LEU A 52 -15.70 36.11 -10.49
C LEU A 52 -14.48 36.96 -10.12
N LYS A 53 -13.71 36.52 -9.11
CA LYS A 53 -12.44 37.16 -8.73
C LYS A 53 -11.26 36.40 -9.35
N LYS A 54 -10.28 37.13 -9.88
CA LYS A 54 -9.10 36.52 -10.54
C LYS A 54 -8.30 35.59 -9.63
N GLU A 55 -8.24 35.90 -8.33
CA GLU A 55 -7.52 35.11 -7.31
C GLU A 55 -8.12 33.71 -7.11
N TYR A 56 -9.39 33.48 -7.46
CA TYR A 56 -10.06 32.20 -7.31
C TYR A 56 -10.22 31.42 -8.62
N LEU A 57 -9.58 31.86 -9.71
CA LEU A 57 -9.76 31.27 -11.03
C LEU A 57 -9.48 29.76 -11.06
N GLN A 58 -8.44 29.30 -10.37
CA GLN A 58 -8.12 27.88 -10.30
C GLN A 58 -9.19 27.09 -9.54
N TYR A 59 -9.76 27.65 -8.47
CA TYR A 59 -10.84 26.98 -7.72
C TYR A 59 -12.10 26.85 -8.55
N TYR A 60 -12.46 27.89 -9.31
CA TYR A 60 -13.59 27.83 -10.25
C TYR A 60 -13.38 26.77 -11.34
N LEU A 61 -12.16 26.64 -11.86
CA LEU A 61 -11.82 25.60 -12.82
C LEU A 61 -11.85 24.19 -12.19
N ASN A 62 -11.35 24.05 -10.97
CA ASN A 62 -11.39 22.78 -10.23
C ASN A 62 -12.84 22.34 -9.97
N GLU A 63 -13.71 23.27 -9.58
CA GLU A 63 -15.15 23.03 -9.40
C GLU A 63 -15.79 22.55 -10.71
N PHE A 64 -15.52 23.24 -11.81
CA PHE A 64 -16.02 22.85 -13.13
C PHE A 64 -15.55 21.45 -13.52
N CYS A 65 -14.24 21.18 -13.43
CA CYS A 65 -13.68 19.86 -13.75
C CYS A 65 -14.29 18.77 -12.87
N TYR A 66 -14.49 19.04 -11.58
CA TYR A 66 -15.10 18.10 -10.65
C TYR A 66 -16.53 17.74 -11.07
N LYS A 67 -17.37 18.75 -11.33
CA LYS A 67 -18.77 18.58 -11.75
C LYS A 67 -18.88 17.96 -13.14
N PHE A 68 -18.09 18.46 -14.10
CA PHE A 68 -18.12 18.01 -15.50
C PHE A 68 -17.72 16.55 -15.64
N ASN A 69 -16.69 16.08 -14.93
CA ASN A 69 -16.24 14.70 -14.96
C ASN A 69 -17.20 13.73 -14.26
N ARG A 70 -18.09 14.24 -13.40
CA ARG A 70 -19.03 13.44 -12.60
C ARG A 70 -20.49 13.60 -13.01
N ARG A 71 -20.77 14.29 -14.11
CA ARG A 71 -22.13 14.63 -14.56
C ARG A 71 -23.08 13.44 -14.79
N TYR A 72 -22.55 12.22 -14.93
CA TYR A 72 -23.33 11.00 -15.14
C TYR A 72 -23.42 10.10 -13.91
N PHE A 73 -23.04 10.59 -12.72
CA PHE A 73 -23.00 9.77 -11.49
C PHE A 73 -24.35 9.59 -10.80
N GLY A 74 -25.42 10.25 -11.28
CA GLY A 74 -26.78 10.08 -10.75
C GLY A 74 -26.87 10.33 -9.24
N GLU A 75 -27.59 9.47 -8.52
CA GLU A 75 -27.82 9.59 -7.06
C GLU A 75 -26.52 9.46 -6.23
N LYS A 76 -25.46 8.83 -6.78
CA LYS A 76 -24.15 8.70 -6.12
C LYS A 76 -23.40 10.02 -5.97
N LEU A 77 -23.88 11.11 -6.59
CA LEU A 77 -23.33 12.46 -6.39
C LEU A 77 -23.58 12.97 -4.98
N PHE A 78 -24.74 12.66 -4.40
CA PHE A 78 -25.11 13.15 -3.06
C PHE A 78 -24.22 12.51 -2.00
N ASP A 79 -24.14 11.18 -1.98
CA ASP A 79 -23.33 10.45 -1.00
C ASP A 79 -21.86 10.85 -1.08
N ARG A 80 -21.34 11.04 -2.31
CA ARG A 80 -19.96 11.50 -2.50
C ARG A 80 -19.75 12.96 -2.11
N LEU A 81 -20.73 13.83 -2.33
CA LEU A 81 -20.65 15.20 -1.85
C LEU A 81 -20.63 15.22 -0.31
N VAL A 82 -21.43 14.37 0.34
CA VAL A 82 -21.41 14.19 1.79
C VAL A 82 -20.06 13.64 2.24
N THR A 83 -19.54 12.58 1.60
CA THR A 83 -18.20 12.04 1.87
C THR A 83 -17.14 13.13 1.74
N VAL A 84 -17.14 13.90 0.65
CA VAL A 84 -16.18 15.00 0.47
C VAL A 84 -16.41 16.08 1.52
N ALA A 85 -17.64 16.46 1.85
CA ALA A 85 -17.91 17.48 2.86
C ALA A 85 -17.44 17.07 4.27
N VAL A 86 -17.51 15.78 4.61
CA VAL A 86 -17.05 15.28 5.91
C VAL A 86 -15.57 14.90 5.95
N THR A 87 -14.97 14.59 4.79
CA THR A 87 -13.54 14.22 4.69
C THR A 87 -12.64 15.36 4.23
N TYR A 88 -13.19 16.43 3.64
CA TYR A 88 -12.42 17.58 3.16
C TYR A 88 -11.95 18.41 4.35
N PRO A 89 -10.64 18.42 4.65
CA PRO A 89 -10.08 19.31 5.63
C PRO A 89 -10.05 20.69 4.97
N THR A 90 -10.91 21.61 5.42
CA THR A 90 -10.85 22.99 4.92
C THR A 90 -9.48 23.59 5.22
N ASP A 91 -8.73 23.99 4.20
CA ASP A 91 -7.48 24.77 4.30
C ASP A 91 -7.66 26.10 5.07
N PHE A 92 -8.91 26.50 5.32
CA PHE A 92 -9.26 27.65 6.14
C PHE A 92 -9.00 27.43 7.63
N LYS A 93 -9.10 26.19 8.15
CA LYS A 93 -8.87 25.89 9.58
C LYS A 93 -7.39 25.75 9.94
N SER A 94 -6.51 25.42 8.99
CA SER A 94 -5.07 25.23 9.26
C SER A 94 -4.29 26.55 9.39
N LYS A 95 -4.84 27.68 8.91
CA LYS A 95 -4.19 29.00 9.03
C LYS A 95 -4.50 29.76 10.32
N ILE A 96 -5.62 29.46 10.99
CA ILE A 96 -6.09 30.22 12.17
C ILE A 96 -5.93 29.42 13.46
N TYR A 97 -6.12 28.11 13.41
CA TYR A 97 -5.82 27.24 14.54
C TYR A 97 -4.44 26.65 14.32
N ASN A 98 -3.44 27.24 14.97
CA ASN A 98 -2.10 26.68 15.20
C ASN A 98 -2.19 25.41 16.06
N ARG A 99 -3.06 24.46 15.69
CA ARG A 99 -2.94 23.08 16.16
C ARG A 99 -1.80 22.50 15.34
N THR A 100 -0.65 22.38 15.98
CA THR A 100 0.34 21.35 15.65
C THR A 100 -0.38 20.00 15.73
N VAL A 101 -1.08 19.62 14.66
CA VAL A 101 -1.48 18.24 14.46
C VAL A 101 -0.19 17.53 14.13
N ASN A 102 0.27 16.64 15.02
CA ASN A 102 1.38 15.74 14.73
C ASN A 102 0.88 14.76 13.67
N MET A 103 1.00 15.17 12.41
CA MET A 103 0.57 14.36 11.27
C MET A 103 1.58 13.24 11.07
N ILE A 104 1.18 12.01 11.39
CA ILE A 104 1.94 10.81 11.05
C ILE A 104 1.84 10.59 9.53
N ARG A 105 2.99 10.46 8.86
CA ARG A 105 3.07 10.17 7.42
C ARG A 105 3.67 8.79 7.18
N PHE A 106 2.91 7.99 6.42
CA PHE A 106 3.34 6.67 5.94
C PHE A 106 3.69 6.76 4.45
N LEU A 107 4.82 6.18 4.07
CA LEU A 107 5.06 5.73 2.72
C LEU A 107 4.79 4.22 2.67
N GLN A 108 3.81 3.80 1.87
CA GLN A 108 3.48 2.38 1.69
C GLN A 108 3.75 1.94 0.26
N PHE A 109 4.44 0.81 0.10
CA PHE A 109 4.63 0.14 -1.19
C PHE A 109 4.77 -1.38 -1.00
N SER A 110 4.72 -2.12 -2.10
CA SER A 110 4.71 -3.60 -2.16
C SER A 110 5.25 -4.05 -3.52
N ASP A 111 5.38 -5.35 -3.73
CA ASP A 111 5.57 -5.95 -5.06
C ASP A 111 6.84 -5.44 -5.75
N ILE A 112 7.96 -5.54 -5.02
CA ILE A 112 9.28 -5.10 -5.48
C ILE A 112 9.93 -6.17 -6.36
N HIS A 113 9.68 -7.46 -6.05
CA HIS A 113 10.08 -8.63 -6.85
C HIS A 113 11.56 -8.65 -7.25
N PHE A 114 12.47 -8.57 -6.27
CA PHE A 114 13.90 -8.71 -6.55
C PHE A 114 14.24 -10.07 -7.16
N LEU A 115 14.95 -10.02 -8.28
CA LEU A 115 15.41 -11.18 -9.04
C LEU A 115 16.88 -11.50 -8.71
N PHE A 116 17.20 -12.79 -8.68
CA PHE A 116 18.58 -13.27 -8.73
C PHE A 116 19.11 -13.27 -10.18
N CYS A 117 19.46 -12.08 -10.67
CA CYS A 117 20.01 -11.85 -12.01
C CYS A 117 21.02 -10.70 -12.02
N GLU A 118 21.65 -10.40 -13.14
CA GLU A 118 22.43 -9.15 -13.29
C GLU A 118 21.50 -7.93 -13.40
N ASP A 119 22.00 -6.73 -13.12
CA ASP A 119 21.20 -5.49 -13.20
C ASP A 119 20.72 -5.19 -14.63
N THR A 120 21.47 -5.63 -15.65
CA THR A 120 21.11 -5.52 -17.07
C THR A 120 19.97 -6.44 -17.46
N GLU A 121 19.71 -7.49 -16.68
CA GLU A 121 18.65 -8.48 -16.89
C GLU A 121 17.42 -8.21 -16.02
N ASP A 122 17.54 -7.32 -15.03
CA ASP A 122 16.45 -6.95 -14.14
C ASP A 122 15.54 -5.91 -14.79
N GLU A 123 14.43 -6.39 -15.35
CA GLU A 123 13.43 -5.57 -16.04
C GLU A 123 12.83 -4.45 -15.16
N TYR A 124 12.91 -4.60 -13.83
CA TYR A 124 12.37 -3.64 -12.86
C TYR A 124 13.42 -2.66 -12.32
N ALA A 125 14.71 -2.83 -12.65
CA ALA A 125 15.78 -1.98 -12.15
C ALA A 125 15.55 -0.49 -12.46
N GLN A 126 15.15 -0.17 -13.69
CA GLN A 126 14.88 1.20 -14.09
C GLN A 126 13.72 1.82 -13.31
N MET A 127 12.68 1.04 -13.01
CA MET A 127 11.54 1.48 -12.21
C MET A 127 11.97 1.80 -10.78
N ARG A 128 12.79 0.95 -10.16
CA ARG A 128 13.33 1.19 -8.81
C ARG A 128 14.23 2.42 -8.74
N ILE A 129 15.03 2.68 -9.77
CA ILE A 129 15.82 3.92 -9.87
C ILE A 129 14.91 5.15 -9.90
N ARG A 130 13.88 5.17 -10.76
CA ARG A 130 12.94 6.29 -10.84
C ARG A 130 12.15 6.47 -9.55
N PHE A 131 11.77 5.38 -8.90
CA PHE A 131 11.12 5.42 -7.59
C PHE A 131 11.97 6.19 -6.57
N ILE A 132 13.26 5.87 -6.45
CA ILE A 132 14.18 6.58 -5.54
C ILE A 132 14.32 8.06 -5.91
N GLU A 133 14.46 8.39 -7.20
CA GLU A 133 14.52 9.79 -7.65
C GLU A 133 13.24 10.57 -7.30
N ASP A 134 12.08 9.93 -7.37
CA ASP A 134 10.80 10.55 -7.02
C ASP A 134 10.63 10.75 -5.50
N LEU A 135 11.26 9.92 -4.66
CA LEU A 135 11.25 10.12 -3.21
C LEU A 135 11.87 11.47 -2.79
N GLU A 136 12.86 11.96 -3.55
CA GLU A 136 13.42 13.30 -3.32
C GLU A 136 12.40 14.41 -3.58
N ASN A 137 11.52 14.22 -4.56
CA ASN A 137 10.42 15.16 -4.83
C ASN A 137 9.35 15.08 -3.73
N VAL A 138 9.02 13.87 -3.28
CA VAL A 138 8.10 13.63 -2.15
C VAL A 138 8.62 14.34 -0.89
N LYS A 139 9.90 14.15 -0.55
CA LYS A 139 10.56 14.81 0.58
C LYS A 139 10.45 16.34 0.50
N LYS A 140 10.71 16.92 -0.67
CA LYS A 140 10.62 18.39 -0.86
C LYS A 140 9.20 18.95 -0.72
N GLN A 141 8.19 18.16 -1.10
CA GLN A 141 6.80 18.61 -1.09
C GLN A 141 6.10 18.36 0.25
N LEU A 142 6.34 17.21 0.86
CA LEU A 142 5.60 16.73 2.04
C LEU A 142 6.42 16.81 3.33
N GLY A 143 7.74 16.99 3.24
CA GLY A 143 8.64 17.00 4.38
C GLY A 143 8.96 15.59 4.90
N VAL A 144 9.03 15.45 6.22
CA VAL A 144 9.38 14.21 6.91
C VAL A 144 8.34 13.12 6.66
N VAL A 145 8.82 11.93 6.28
CA VAL A 145 8.08 10.66 6.32
C VAL A 145 8.50 9.92 7.59
N ASP A 146 7.54 9.59 8.46
CA ASP A 146 7.83 8.99 9.75
C ASP A 146 8.04 7.47 9.64
N TYR A 147 7.26 6.83 8.76
CA TYR A 147 7.18 5.39 8.65
C TYR A 147 7.16 4.93 7.19
N VAL A 148 7.91 3.87 6.88
CA VAL A 148 7.85 3.14 5.62
C VAL A 148 7.25 1.76 5.87
N LEU A 149 6.20 1.42 5.12
CA LEU A 149 5.47 0.16 5.22
C LEU A 149 5.66 -0.64 3.94
N ILE A 150 6.39 -1.76 4.00
CA ILE A 150 6.59 -2.64 2.85
C ILE A 150 5.69 -3.87 3.01
N CYS A 151 4.68 -3.97 2.15
CA CYS A 151 3.57 -4.91 2.30
C CYS A 151 3.77 -6.22 1.51
N GLY A 152 4.99 -6.77 1.53
CA GLY A 152 5.31 -8.07 0.94
C GLY A 152 5.73 -8.05 -0.53
N ASP A 153 6.02 -9.25 -1.03
CA ASP A 153 6.55 -9.53 -2.36
C ASP A 153 7.81 -8.71 -2.66
N ILE A 154 8.76 -8.80 -1.72
CA ILE A 154 10.06 -8.15 -1.76
C ILE A 154 11.01 -8.92 -2.69
N ALA A 155 11.03 -10.24 -2.55
CA ALA A 155 11.79 -11.19 -3.36
C ALA A 155 10.87 -11.89 -4.37
N CYS A 156 11.45 -12.49 -5.41
CA CYS A 156 10.69 -13.23 -6.41
C CYS A 156 10.43 -14.70 -6.02
N LYS A 157 11.39 -15.32 -5.31
CA LYS A 157 11.38 -16.75 -4.95
C LYS A 157 11.87 -17.02 -3.52
N GLY A 158 11.86 -15.99 -2.67
CA GLY A 158 12.29 -16.08 -1.28
C GLY A 158 13.76 -16.46 -1.08
N GLN A 159 14.64 -16.15 -2.04
CA GLN A 159 16.04 -16.55 -1.98
C GLN A 159 16.91 -15.51 -1.26
N LYS A 160 17.92 -15.96 -0.50
CA LYS A 160 18.81 -15.08 0.27
C LYS A 160 19.46 -13.97 -0.56
N ASN A 161 19.87 -14.27 -1.80
CA ASN A 161 20.48 -13.28 -2.68
C ASN A 161 19.50 -12.19 -3.16
N GLU A 162 18.22 -12.51 -3.28
CA GLU A 162 17.17 -11.54 -3.62
C GLU A 162 16.99 -10.56 -2.45
N PHE A 163 16.96 -11.06 -1.21
CA PHE A 163 16.91 -10.23 -0.01
C PHE A 163 18.17 -9.38 0.22
N ASN A 164 19.35 -9.86 -0.18
CA ASN A 164 20.58 -9.05 -0.14
C ASN A 164 20.45 -7.79 -1.02
N LYS A 165 19.87 -7.93 -2.23
CA LYS A 165 19.56 -6.78 -3.09
C LYS A 165 18.49 -5.88 -2.47
N ALA A 166 17.45 -6.48 -1.89
CA ALA A 166 16.39 -5.75 -1.21
C ALA A 166 16.92 -4.87 -0.08
N LYS A 167 17.87 -5.37 0.71
CA LYS A 167 18.52 -4.60 1.79
C LYS A 167 19.20 -3.33 1.28
N ILE A 168 19.94 -3.42 0.16
CA ILE A 168 20.60 -2.27 -0.47
C ILE A 168 19.57 -1.24 -0.95
N PHE A 169 18.47 -1.71 -1.53
CA PHE A 169 17.39 -0.84 -1.99
C PHE A 169 16.67 -0.14 -0.84
N ILE A 170 16.34 -0.87 0.23
CA ILE A 170 15.69 -0.29 1.43
C ILE A 170 16.59 0.75 2.09
N GLU A 171 17.90 0.52 2.15
CA GLU A 171 18.86 1.53 2.63
C GLU A 171 18.85 2.78 1.74
N SER A 172 18.73 2.60 0.43
CA SER A 172 18.61 3.71 -0.53
C SER A 172 17.30 4.49 -0.34
N VAL A 173 16.18 3.81 -0.10
CA VAL A 173 14.88 4.43 0.27
C VAL A 173 15.03 5.23 1.56
N SER A 174 15.60 4.62 2.60
CA SER A 174 15.81 5.26 3.91
C SER A 174 16.64 6.54 3.79
N LYS A 175 17.70 6.51 2.99
CA LYS A 175 18.58 7.65 2.75
C LYS A 175 17.90 8.75 1.91
N ALA A 176 17.14 8.40 0.88
CA ALA A 176 16.45 9.38 0.05
C ALA A 176 15.40 10.17 0.85
N LEU A 177 14.78 9.52 1.84
CA LEU A 177 13.77 10.11 2.74
C LEU A 177 14.37 10.81 3.97
N GLU A 178 15.69 10.81 4.14
CA GLU A 178 16.34 11.43 5.29
C GLU A 178 16.16 12.96 5.28
N VAL A 179 15.71 13.52 6.40
CA VAL A 179 15.52 14.96 6.63
C VAL A 179 16.16 15.34 7.96
N ASP A 180 17.13 16.24 7.92
CA ASP A 180 17.86 16.74 9.11
C ASP A 180 18.42 15.61 10.01
N GLY A 181 18.93 14.54 9.38
CA GLY A 181 19.46 13.36 10.07
C GLY A 181 18.42 12.37 10.58
N ASN A 182 17.13 12.65 10.39
CA ASN A 182 16.04 11.76 10.75
C ASN A 182 15.65 10.87 9.57
N ARG A 183 15.68 9.55 9.78
CA ARG A 183 15.25 8.53 8.82
C ARG A 183 13.91 7.93 9.26
N PRO A 184 13.09 7.46 8.30
CA PRO A 184 11.86 6.76 8.65
C PRO A 184 12.14 5.43 9.36
N ASN A 185 11.25 5.03 10.28
CA ASN A 185 11.21 3.65 10.75
C ASN A 185 10.58 2.77 9.66
N ILE A 186 11.16 1.59 9.41
CA ILE A 186 10.75 0.73 8.30
C ILE A 186 10.17 -0.56 8.87
N PHE A 187 8.99 -0.94 8.41
CA PHE A 187 8.29 -2.15 8.81
C PHE A 187 7.96 -3.02 7.60
N LEU A 188 8.04 -4.35 7.77
CA LEU A 188 7.85 -5.34 6.72
C LEU A 188 6.82 -6.41 7.11
N VAL A 189 6.12 -6.95 6.13
CA VAL A 189 5.39 -8.22 6.21
C VAL A 189 5.72 -9.07 4.99
N PRO A 190 5.70 -10.42 5.10
CA PRO A 190 6.03 -11.28 3.97
C PRO A 190 4.86 -11.38 2.99
N GLY A 191 5.20 -11.45 1.70
CA GLY A 191 4.31 -11.84 0.61
C GLY A 191 4.54 -13.28 0.14
N ASN A 192 3.69 -13.77 -0.76
CA ASN A 192 3.73 -15.16 -1.22
C ASN A 192 4.94 -15.46 -2.14
N HIS A 193 5.63 -14.43 -2.63
CA HIS A 193 6.90 -14.56 -3.33
C HIS A 193 8.14 -14.47 -2.42
N ASP A 194 7.96 -14.08 -1.16
CA ASP A 194 9.04 -14.00 -0.16
C ASP A 194 9.38 -15.36 0.49
N ILE A 195 8.70 -16.44 0.09
CA ILE A 195 8.91 -17.78 0.64
C ILE A 195 9.66 -18.69 -0.32
N ASP A 196 10.57 -19.50 0.21
CA ASP A 196 11.16 -20.61 -0.53
C ASP A 196 10.17 -21.79 -0.59
N ARG A 197 9.42 -21.87 -1.69
CA ARG A 197 8.41 -22.91 -1.92
C ARG A 197 8.99 -24.33 -2.03
N GLN A 198 10.31 -24.49 -2.18
CA GLN A 198 10.94 -25.82 -2.20
C GLN A 198 11.28 -26.32 -0.80
N SER A 199 11.45 -25.42 0.17
CA SER A 199 11.76 -25.76 1.56
C SER A 199 10.65 -26.63 2.16
N TYR A 200 11.02 -27.85 2.57
CA TYR A 200 10.11 -28.87 3.13
C TYR A 200 8.81 -29.10 2.33
N LYS A 201 8.86 -28.94 1.00
CA LYS A 201 7.67 -28.93 0.14
C LYS A 201 6.76 -30.15 0.36
N ALA A 202 7.32 -31.36 0.35
CA ALA A 202 6.53 -32.59 0.49
C ALA A 202 5.79 -32.65 1.83
N THR A 203 6.48 -32.33 2.94
CA THR A 203 5.86 -32.31 4.28
C THR A 203 4.81 -31.22 4.39
N ARG A 204 5.11 -30.01 3.90
CA ARG A 204 4.14 -28.90 3.87
C ARG A 204 2.91 -29.26 3.03
N ASP A 205 3.08 -29.96 1.92
CA ASP A 205 1.95 -30.44 1.11
C ASP A 205 1.04 -31.40 1.88
N LEU A 206 1.58 -32.21 2.79
CA LEU A 206 0.81 -33.09 3.68
C LEU A 206 0.11 -32.32 4.81
N LEU A 207 0.69 -31.22 5.30
CA LEU A 207 0.10 -30.39 6.38
C LEU A 207 -0.97 -29.41 5.86
N ARG A 208 -0.89 -29.01 4.58
CA ARG A 208 -1.76 -27.98 3.99
C ARG A 208 -3.26 -28.26 4.17
N PRO A 209 -3.79 -29.49 3.95
CA PRO A 209 -5.20 -29.77 4.17
C PRO A 209 -5.67 -29.39 5.58
N SER A 210 -4.84 -29.61 6.61
CA SER A 210 -5.17 -29.24 7.99
C SER A 210 -5.26 -27.73 8.20
N LEU A 211 -4.44 -26.94 7.49
CA LEU A 211 -4.47 -25.47 7.54
C LEU A 211 -5.67 -24.89 6.76
N LEU A 212 -6.18 -25.61 5.76
CA LEU A 212 -7.33 -25.20 4.95
C LEU A 212 -8.67 -25.77 5.45
N ASP A 213 -8.63 -26.66 6.44
CA ASP A 213 -9.82 -27.26 7.05
C ASP A 213 -10.53 -26.29 8.02
N LYS A 214 -11.77 -26.60 8.39
CA LYS A 214 -12.54 -25.85 9.40
C LYS A 214 -11.92 -25.89 10.80
N LYS A 215 -11.07 -26.88 11.10
CA LYS A 215 -10.34 -27.03 12.37
C LYS A 215 -8.91 -26.50 12.30
N ASN A 216 -8.60 -25.64 11.34
CA ASN A 216 -7.26 -25.08 11.14
C ASN A 216 -6.65 -24.41 12.38
N ASP A 217 -7.44 -23.66 13.15
CA ASP A 217 -7.00 -23.03 14.39
C ASP A 217 -6.69 -24.06 15.48
N GLU A 218 -7.49 -25.12 15.62
CA GLU A 218 -7.24 -26.23 16.56
C GLU A 218 -5.93 -26.94 16.21
N PHE A 219 -5.69 -27.17 14.90
CA PHE A 219 -4.46 -27.76 14.41
C PHE A 219 -3.24 -26.87 14.69
N LEU A 220 -3.32 -25.58 14.37
CA LEU A 220 -2.22 -24.64 14.65
C LEU A 220 -1.93 -24.50 16.13
N GLN A 221 -2.97 -24.49 16.97
CA GLN A 221 -2.84 -24.46 18.41
C GLN A 221 -2.13 -25.74 18.91
N ALA A 222 -2.55 -26.91 18.44
CA ALA A 222 -1.92 -28.18 18.82
C ALA A 222 -0.42 -28.18 18.48
N ILE A 223 -0.05 -27.92 17.22
CA ILE A 223 1.37 -27.99 16.83
C ILE A 223 2.22 -26.93 17.55
N LYS A 224 1.65 -25.79 17.90
CA LYS A 224 2.37 -24.75 18.65
C LYS A 224 2.74 -25.20 20.05
N HIS A 225 1.85 -25.93 20.73
CA HIS A 225 2.02 -26.33 22.13
C HIS A 225 2.67 -27.69 22.29
N THR A 226 2.49 -28.61 21.33
CA THR A 226 2.91 -30.01 21.50
C THR A 226 3.84 -30.52 20.40
N GLU A 227 3.99 -29.81 19.29
CA GLU A 227 4.82 -30.24 18.15
C GLU A 227 5.68 -29.09 17.58
N PRO A 228 6.63 -28.55 18.36
CA PRO A 228 7.43 -27.40 17.95
C PRO A 228 8.18 -27.60 16.63
N ASP A 229 8.60 -28.83 16.32
CA ASP A 229 9.28 -29.14 15.06
C ASP A 229 8.34 -29.08 13.85
N THR A 230 7.07 -29.48 14.00
CA THR A 230 6.05 -29.31 12.96
C THR A 230 5.83 -27.83 12.66
N LEU A 231 5.80 -26.99 13.70
CA LEU A 231 5.71 -25.52 13.54
C LEU A 231 6.95 -24.95 12.84
N LYS A 232 8.16 -25.37 13.22
CA LYS A 232 9.41 -24.97 12.54
C LYS A 232 9.39 -25.34 11.06
N ILE A 233 8.92 -26.55 10.71
CA ILE A 233 8.78 -26.99 9.31
C ILE A 233 7.79 -26.09 8.54
N LEU A 234 6.68 -25.71 9.18
CA LEU A 234 5.69 -24.83 8.55
C LEU A 234 6.29 -23.45 8.19
N TYR A 235 7.14 -22.92 9.07
CA TYR A 235 7.82 -21.62 8.92
C TYR A 235 9.15 -21.68 8.17
N ALA A 236 9.71 -22.87 7.91
CA ALA A 236 11.00 -23.04 7.25
C ALA A 236 11.14 -22.31 5.89
N PRO A 237 10.09 -22.17 5.06
CA PRO A 237 10.16 -21.36 3.84
C PRO A 237 10.46 -19.87 4.05
N LEU A 238 10.21 -19.33 5.24
CA LEU A 238 10.42 -17.93 5.58
C LEU A 238 11.82 -17.65 6.15
N LEU A 239 12.69 -18.65 6.34
CA LEU A 239 13.97 -18.45 7.03
C LEU A 239 14.84 -17.34 6.40
N ALA A 240 14.95 -17.32 5.07
CA ALA A 240 15.70 -16.29 4.36
C ALA A 240 15.06 -14.90 4.51
N TYR A 241 13.73 -14.82 4.44
CA TYR A 241 12.98 -13.59 4.71
C TYR A 241 13.20 -13.11 6.16
N ASN A 242 13.08 -14.01 7.13
CA ASN A 242 13.19 -13.70 8.56
C ASN A 242 14.60 -13.22 8.94
N GLU A 243 15.65 -13.84 8.40
CA GLU A 243 17.04 -13.39 8.56
C GLU A 243 17.23 -11.95 8.04
N PHE A 244 16.62 -11.65 6.89
CA PHE A 244 16.64 -10.31 6.30
C PHE A 244 15.78 -9.29 7.06
N ALA A 245 14.59 -9.71 7.51
CA ALA A 245 13.55 -8.85 8.06
C ALA A 245 13.74 -8.54 9.56
N GLN A 246 14.61 -9.30 10.25
CA GLN A 246 14.89 -9.14 11.69
C GLN A 246 15.11 -7.68 12.14
N PRO A 247 15.86 -6.82 11.41
CA PRO A 247 16.08 -5.43 11.82
C PRO A 247 14.85 -4.52 11.67
N TYR A 248 13.83 -4.97 10.93
CA TYR A 248 12.67 -4.16 10.55
C TYR A 248 11.42 -4.54 11.32
N SER A 249 11.14 -5.85 11.45
CA SER A 249 10.19 -6.53 12.35
C SER A 249 9.84 -7.91 11.78
N ILE A 250 9.67 -8.91 12.65
CA ILE A 250 9.16 -10.25 12.31
C ILE A 250 8.21 -10.70 13.40
N ASP A 251 7.27 -11.60 13.08
CA ASP A 251 6.32 -12.11 14.09
C ASP A 251 7.04 -12.88 15.19
N GLU A 252 6.46 -12.91 16.39
CA GLU A 252 7.12 -13.50 17.57
C GLU A 252 7.38 -15.00 17.42
N VAL A 253 6.57 -15.73 16.64
CA VAL A 253 6.85 -17.15 16.32
C VAL A 253 8.10 -17.25 15.46
N SER A 254 8.20 -16.45 14.39
CA SER A 254 9.41 -16.36 13.56
C SER A 254 10.65 -15.98 14.37
N GLU A 255 10.57 -14.97 15.24
CA GLU A 255 11.67 -14.57 16.12
C GLU A 255 12.13 -15.71 17.02
N THR A 256 11.16 -16.42 17.61
CA THR A 256 11.39 -17.56 18.48
C THR A 256 12.12 -18.70 17.76
N ILE A 257 11.77 -18.98 16.50
CA ILE A 257 12.45 -19.99 15.66
C ILE A 257 13.92 -19.61 15.41
N MET A 258 14.21 -18.32 15.20
CA MET A 258 15.55 -17.85 14.84
C MET A 258 16.58 -17.92 15.98
N ILE A 259 16.15 -17.99 17.24
CA ILE A 259 17.04 -18.02 18.42
C ILE A 259 17.71 -19.41 18.62
N GLY A 260 17.14 -20.48 18.06
CA GLY A 260 17.85 -21.75 17.84
C GLY A 260 17.93 -22.77 18.98
N ASP A 261 17.61 -22.41 20.23
CA ASP A 261 17.53 -23.34 21.38
C ASP A 261 16.08 -23.46 21.85
N ILE A 262 15.40 -24.58 21.52
CA ILE A 262 13.95 -24.70 21.67
C ILE A 262 13.60 -26.01 22.40
N ASP A 263 13.32 -25.91 23.69
CA ASP A 263 12.64 -26.94 24.49
C ASP A 263 11.13 -26.95 24.20
N GLU A 264 10.42 -28.01 24.64
CA GLU A 264 9.05 -28.39 24.25
C GLU A 264 7.91 -27.36 24.48
N HIS A 265 8.14 -26.15 25.02
CA HIS A 265 7.05 -25.19 25.33
C HIS A 265 7.39 -23.73 24.96
N TYR A 266 8.43 -23.48 24.18
CA TYR A 266 8.95 -22.12 23.98
C TYR A 266 8.06 -21.21 23.10
N PHE A 267 7.10 -21.78 22.36
CA PHE A 267 6.15 -21.01 21.56
C PHE A 267 4.92 -20.53 22.35
N ASP A 268 4.74 -20.98 23.60
CA ASP A 268 3.62 -20.56 24.45
C ASP A 268 3.67 -19.05 24.68
N GLY A 269 2.51 -18.40 24.50
CA GLY A 269 2.39 -16.94 24.61
C GLY A 269 2.98 -16.14 23.45
N LYS A 270 3.65 -16.77 22.47
CA LYS A 270 4.19 -16.08 21.29
C LYS A 270 3.10 -15.72 20.29
N ASN A 271 3.06 -14.49 19.83
CA ASN A 271 2.06 -14.04 18.86
C ASN A 271 2.41 -14.43 17.42
N TYR A 272 1.39 -14.65 16.59
CA TYR A 272 1.53 -14.84 15.13
C TYR A 272 1.62 -13.50 14.37
N TYR A 273 1.91 -12.43 15.10
CA TYR A 273 2.04 -11.07 14.61
C TYR A 273 3.18 -10.37 15.36
N TRP A 274 3.66 -9.27 14.81
CA TRP A 274 4.42 -8.27 15.58
C TRP A 274 3.56 -7.03 15.81
N LYS A 275 3.82 -6.30 16.89
CA LYS A 275 3.11 -5.07 17.26
C LYS A 275 4.09 -3.94 17.52
N PHE A 276 3.79 -2.75 17.01
CA PHE A 276 4.52 -1.52 17.30
C PHE A 276 3.57 -0.40 17.70
N CYS A 277 3.89 0.33 18.77
CA CYS A 277 3.13 1.51 19.18
C CYS A 277 3.68 2.75 18.46
N LEU A 278 2.92 3.29 17.52
CA LEU A 278 3.29 4.48 16.75
C LEU A 278 3.19 5.77 17.58
N GLY A 279 2.52 5.71 18.73
CA GLY A 279 2.37 6.82 19.66
C GLY A 279 0.92 7.11 20.00
N LYS A 280 0.62 8.38 20.28
CA LYS A 280 -0.73 8.83 20.64
C LYS A 280 -1.21 9.91 19.68
N GLU A 281 -2.45 9.77 19.22
CA GLU A 281 -3.19 10.81 18.53
C GLU A 281 -4.37 11.21 19.40
N SER A 282 -4.30 12.40 19.99
CA SER A 282 -5.25 12.85 21.02
C SER A 282 -5.38 11.83 22.18
N ASN A 283 -6.55 11.22 22.37
CA ASN A 283 -6.80 10.22 23.42
C ASN A 283 -6.59 8.77 22.94
N TYR A 284 -6.21 8.57 21.67
CA TYR A 284 -6.06 7.26 21.06
C TYR A 284 -4.60 6.85 21.04
N THR A 285 -4.30 5.62 21.48
CA THR A 285 -3.02 4.97 21.18
C THR A 285 -3.09 4.40 19.77
N VAL A 286 -2.11 4.70 18.93
CA VAL A 286 -2.05 4.19 17.55
C VAL A 286 -1.06 3.02 17.52
N ASN A 287 -1.56 1.84 17.14
CA ASN A 287 -0.79 0.62 17.06
C ASN A 287 -0.71 0.14 15.61
N LEU A 288 0.46 -0.37 15.22
CA LEU A 288 0.69 -1.07 13.96
C LEU A 288 0.91 -2.56 14.24
N TYR A 289 0.26 -3.41 13.46
CA TYR A 289 0.38 -4.86 13.53
C TYR A 289 0.82 -5.41 12.19
N GLY A 290 1.86 -6.24 12.16
CA GLY A 290 2.24 -6.98 10.95
C GLY A 290 1.85 -8.44 11.04
N LEU A 291 1.13 -8.91 10.02
CA LEU A 291 0.50 -10.22 9.98
C LEU A 291 1.13 -11.06 8.87
N ASN A 292 1.42 -12.33 9.17
CA ASN A 292 1.98 -13.27 8.20
C ASN A 292 0.87 -14.01 7.45
N SER A 293 0.59 -13.61 6.21
CA SER A 293 -0.43 -14.22 5.34
C SER A 293 0.10 -15.36 4.46
N THR A 294 1.31 -15.88 4.72
CA THR A 294 2.04 -16.75 3.76
C THR A 294 2.05 -18.24 4.11
N LEU A 295 1.49 -18.64 5.26
CA LEU A 295 1.62 -20.00 5.81
C LEU A 295 1.15 -21.10 4.84
N THR A 296 0.10 -20.83 4.05
CA THR A 296 -0.42 -21.78 3.06
C THR A 296 0.07 -21.54 1.64
N CYS A 297 0.83 -20.47 1.38
CA CYS A 297 1.23 -20.09 0.02
C CYS A 297 2.13 -21.15 -0.61
N ASP A 298 1.82 -21.50 -1.85
CA ASP A 298 2.55 -22.49 -2.65
C ASP A 298 2.51 -22.20 -4.17
N GLY A 299 1.88 -21.08 -4.56
CA GLY A 299 1.64 -20.69 -5.94
C GLY A 299 0.27 -21.11 -6.49
N LYS A 300 -0.57 -21.76 -5.68
CA LYS A 300 -1.96 -22.13 -6.01
C LYS A 300 -2.97 -21.35 -5.19
N GLU A 301 -2.51 -20.43 -4.35
CA GLU A 301 -3.38 -19.45 -3.72
C GLU A 301 -4.12 -18.60 -4.76
N ALA A 302 -5.43 -18.39 -4.55
CA ALA A 302 -6.27 -17.55 -5.38
C ALA A 302 -7.31 -16.81 -4.54
N ALA A 303 -7.75 -15.64 -4.99
CA ALA A 303 -8.89 -14.96 -4.40
C ALA A 303 -10.17 -15.79 -4.58
N LYS A 304 -11.15 -15.65 -3.68
CA LYS A 304 -12.41 -16.41 -3.72
C LYS A 304 -13.14 -16.30 -5.06
N LYS A 305 -13.07 -15.15 -5.73
CA LYS A 305 -13.69 -14.94 -7.04
C LYS A 305 -12.98 -15.67 -8.20
N ASP A 306 -11.69 -15.96 -8.03
CA ASP A 306 -10.84 -16.60 -9.04
C ASP A 306 -10.52 -18.07 -8.69
N LEU A 307 -11.21 -18.61 -7.68
CA LEU A 307 -10.96 -19.96 -7.19
C LEU A 307 -11.40 -21.00 -8.24
N LYS A 308 -10.43 -21.79 -8.70
CA LYS A 308 -10.60 -22.88 -9.67
C LYS A 308 -10.22 -24.21 -9.05
N GLU A 309 -10.60 -25.30 -9.71
CA GLU A 309 -10.15 -26.64 -9.32
C GLU A 309 -8.61 -26.68 -9.25
N GLY A 310 -8.08 -27.14 -8.12
CA GLY A 310 -6.64 -27.19 -7.86
C GLY A 310 -6.06 -25.94 -7.18
N ASN A 311 -6.82 -24.85 -7.03
CA ASN A 311 -6.42 -23.66 -6.26
C ASN A 311 -6.99 -23.70 -4.83
N HIS A 312 -6.45 -22.85 -3.94
CA HIS A 312 -6.96 -22.69 -2.59
C HIS A 312 -6.94 -21.23 -2.13
N LEU A 313 -7.65 -20.92 -1.05
CA LEU A 313 -7.57 -19.61 -0.40
C LEU A 313 -6.29 -19.50 0.44
N THR A 314 -5.90 -18.28 0.81
CA THR A 314 -4.92 -18.07 1.88
C THR A 314 -5.55 -18.34 3.24
N PHE A 315 -4.72 -18.72 4.21
CA PHE A 315 -5.11 -18.90 5.59
C PHE A 315 -4.34 -17.94 6.49
N LEU A 316 -5.06 -17.31 7.42
CA LEU A 316 -4.49 -16.54 8.51
C LEU A 316 -5.04 -17.12 9.82
N PRO A 317 -4.17 -17.49 10.80
CA PRO A 317 -4.62 -17.99 12.09
C PRO A 317 -5.54 -16.99 12.77
N LYS A 318 -6.64 -17.44 13.39
CA LYS A 318 -7.46 -16.59 14.24
C LYS A 318 -6.65 -15.90 15.34
N PRO A 319 -5.69 -16.55 16.03
CA PRO A 319 -4.81 -15.86 16.97
C PRO A 319 -3.99 -14.70 16.38
N ALA A 320 -3.82 -14.62 15.05
CA ALA A 320 -3.10 -13.51 14.42
C ALA A 320 -3.93 -12.21 14.36
N TYR A 321 -5.26 -12.30 14.26
CA TYR A 321 -6.14 -11.13 14.09
C TYR A 321 -7.19 -10.95 15.20
N ASN A 322 -7.44 -11.97 16.02
CA ASN A 322 -8.35 -11.89 17.18
C ASN A 322 -7.64 -11.30 18.41
N ILE A 323 -7.15 -10.08 18.26
CA ILE A 323 -6.42 -9.34 19.29
C ILE A 323 -7.37 -8.68 20.29
N GLN A 324 -6.93 -8.55 21.54
CA GLN A 324 -7.63 -7.73 22.53
C GLN A 324 -7.35 -6.25 22.24
N THR A 325 -8.40 -5.47 22.00
CA THR A 325 -8.31 -4.04 21.69
C THR A 325 -9.19 -3.23 22.63
N TYR A 326 -8.75 -2.02 22.94
CA TYR A 326 -9.51 -1.09 23.78
C TYR A 326 -10.14 0.03 22.95
N SER A 327 -11.23 0.64 23.46
CA SER A 327 -11.97 1.69 22.75
C SER A 327 -11.17 2.96 22.47
N ASN A 328 -10.03 3.13 23.15
CA ASN A 328 -9.08 4.23 22.99
C ASN A 328 -7.85 3.80 22.18
N GLU A 329 -7.97 2.80 21.31
CA GLU A 329 -6.91 2.39 20.40
C GLU A 329 -7.34 2.51 18.95
N ILE A 330 -6.41 2.94 18.10
CA ILE A 330 -6.50 2.84 16.64
C ILE A 330 -5.51 1.75 16.24
N ASN A 331 -6.01 0.64 15.69
CA ASN A 331 -5.19 -0.51 15.32
C ASN A 331 -5.12 -0.61 13.80
N ILE A 332 -3.90 -0.55 13.25
CA ILE A 332 -3.61 -0.64 11.82
C ILE A 332 -2.99 -2.01 11.58
N SER A 333 -3.58 -2.80 10.69
CA SER A 333 -3.06 -4.12 10.30
C SER A 333 -2.38 -4.05 8.93
N MET A 334 -1.19 -4.62 8.85
CA MET A 334 -0.39 -4.75 7.63
C MET A 334 -0.30 -6.24 7.26
N MET A 335 -0.59 -6.58 6.01
CA MET A 335 -0.45 -7.92 5.43
C MET A 335 -0.38 -7.81 3.90
N HIS A 336 0.20 -8.82 3.24
CA HIS A 336 0.29 -8.83 1.78
C HIS A 336 -1.01 -9.28 1.12
N HIS A 337 -1.58 -10.40 1.55
CA HIS A 337 -2.85 -10.93 1.04
C HIS A 337 -4.01 -10.68 2.01
N PRO A 338 -4.79 -9.59 1.85
CA PRO A 338 -5.98 -9.38 2.66
C PRO A 338 -7.02 -10.47 2.43
N LEU A 339 -7.50 -11.04 3.53
CA LEU A 339 -8.55 -12.06 3.50
C LEU A 339 -9.83 -11.46 2.92
N ASP A 340 -10.56 -12.26 2.16
CA ASP A 340 -11.74 -11.77 1.44
C ASP A 340 -12.88 -11.29 2.35
N TRP A 341 -12.93 -11.73 3.62
CA TRP A 341 -13.88 -11.20 4.62
C TRP A 341 -13.45 -9.86 5.22
N LEU A 342 -12.19 -9.46 5.03
CA LEU A 342 -11.65 -8.17 5.45
C LEU A 342 -11.84 -7.09 4.38
N LYS A 343 -12.22 -7.49 3.16
CA LYS A 343 -12.52 -6.60 2.04
C LYS A 343 -13.98 -6.17 2.15
N ASP A 344 -14.21 -4.86 2.18
CA ASP A 344 -15.54 -4.25 2.16
C ASP A 344 -16.31 -4.78 0.93
N GLU A 345 -17.54 -5.27 1.12
CA GLU A 345 -18.33 -6.01 0.10
C GLU A 345 -18.57 -5.21 -1.20
N ASN A 346 -18.30 -3.91 -1.18
CA ASN A 346 -18.47 -2.98 -2.29
C ASN A 346 -17.30 -2.90 -3.30
N HIS A 347 -16.23 -3.69 -3.11
CA HIS A 347 -15.03 -3.68 -3.97
C HIS A 347 -14.59 -5.06 -4.49
N ALA A 348 -15.55 -5.88 -4.96
CA ALA A 348 -15.27 -7.18 -5.62
C ALA A 348 -15.37 -7.12 -7.15
#